data_AF-A0A976E594-F1
#
_entry.id   AF-A0A976E594-F1
#
_cell.length_a   1.000
_cell.length_b   1.000
_cell.length_c   1.000
_cell.angle_alpha   90.00
_cell.angle_beta   90.00
_cell.angle_gamma   90.00
#
_symmetry.space_group_name_H-M   'P 1'
#
loop_
_entity.id
_entity.type
_entity.pdbx_description
1 polymer ?
#
loop_
_entity_poly.entity_id
_entity_poly.type
_entity_poly.pdbx_seq_one_letter_code
_entity_poly.pdbx_strand_id
1 'polypeptide(L)'
;MKRFHVKHLSAFALLALLLTLCLPANAQKIYRCTNASGGVTISDTPCTGGQGGEIAVKPSGGAGSPPPKVDPQKDSQPRGAMDKRLAEYEAMLSPECRRARQAFEAKAREKGGMDELMKEGNPISKAWEACQFAATEAIGKQNAKDREKAEAEERKRREQEKIAQQKSECATKQRVLDERRPRLAQLSESDRAAFRVVEQDMAINCR
;
A
#
# COMPACT_ATOMS: atom_id res chain seq x y z
N MET A 1 4.07 59.11 42.96
CA MET A 1 4.70 57.80 42.67
C MET A 1 3.80 57.04 41.71
N LYS A 2 4.23 56.86 40.45
CA LYS A 2 3.45 56.27 39.34
C LYS A 2 3.97 54.87 39.05
N ARG A 3 3.11 53.84 39.08
CA ARG A 3 3.38 52.49 38.57
C ARG A 3 2.15 51.98 37.83
N PHE A 4 2.11 52.19 36.52
CA PHE A 4 1.24 51.47 35.59
C PHE A 4 2.00 51.31 34.27
N HIS A 5 1.70 50.22 33.54
CA HIS A 5 2.23 49.83 32.22
C HIS A 5 3.44 48.87 32.17
N VAL A 6 3.25 47.60 32.54
CA VAL A 6 4.12 46.48 32.08
C VAL A 6 3.32 45.21 31.74
N LYS A 7 2.05 45.31 31.31
CA LYS A 7 1.24 44.11 30.99
C LYS A 7 0.72 44.01 29.55
N HIS A 8 0.99 44.98 28.68
CA HIS A 8 0.52 44.95 27.29
C HIS A 8 1.61 44.64 26.25
N LEU A 9 2.87 44.50 26.66
CA LEU A 9 3.99 44.25 25.75
C LEU A 9 4.13 42.78 25.30
N SER A 10 3.50 41.79 25.95
CA SER A 10 3.65 40.38 25.54
C SER A 10 2.65 39.91 24.47
N ALA A 11 1.53 40.61 24.28
CA ALA A 11 0.52 40.17 23.32
C ALA A 11 0.92 40.49 21.85
N PHE A 12 1.61 41.61 21.62
CA PHE A 12 2.01 42.01 20.26
C PHE A 12 3.18 41.18 19.70
N ALA A 13 4.07 40.67 20.56
CA ALA A 13 5.18 39.81 20.13
C ALA A 13 4.70 38.44 19.61
N LEU A 14 3.63 37.89 20.18
CA LEU A 14 3.04 36.62 19.74
C LEU A 14 2.30 36.74 18.40
N LEU A 15 1.67 37.89 18.13
CA LEU A 15 0.96 38.12 16.86
C LEU A 15 1.92 38.27 15.67
N ALA A 16 3.09 38.90 15.89
CA ALA A 16 4.13 39.04 14.87
C ALA A 16 4.82 37.70 14.51
N LEU A 17 4.94 36.78 15.48
CA LEU A 17 5.48 35.44 15.25
C LEU A 17 4.52 34.56 14.42
N LEU A 18 3.21 34.78 14.55
CA LEU A 18 2.19 34.05 13.80
C LEU A 18 2.13 34.48 12.32
N LEU A 19 2.48 35.73 11.99
CA LEU A 19 2.48 36.21 10.60
C LEU A 19 3.68 35.72 9.77
N THR A 20 4.79 35.31 10.41
CA THR A 20 6.00 34.85 9.68
C THR A 20 5.94 33.40 9.22
N LEU A 21 4.91 32.63 9.62
CA LEU A 21 4.72 31.24 9.19
C LEU A 21 3.98 31.10 7.84
N CYS A 22 3.59 32.21 7.21
CA CYS A 22 2.82 32.22 5.96
C CYS A 22 3.69 32.54 4.73
N LEU A 23 4.91 32.00 4.64
CA LEU A 23 5.67 32.04 3.39
C LEU A 23 5.09 31.00 2.42
N PRO A 24 4.82 31.37 1.15
CA PRO A 24 4.40 30.40 0.15
C PRO A 24 5.53 29.38 -0.07
N ALA A 25 5.25 28.11 0.19
CA ALA A 25 6.13 27.01 -0.16
C ALA A 25 6.33 27.04 -1.69
N ASN A 26 7.54 27.39 -2.13
CA ASN A 26 7.92 27.36 -3.54
C ASN A 26 7.62 25.95 -4.07
N ALA A 27 6.74 25.87 -5.09
CA ALA A 27 6.44 24.63 -5.76
C ALA A 27 7.74 24.06 -6.37
N GLN A 28 8.28 23.01 -5.77
CA GLN A 28 9.42 22.29 -6.31
C GLN A 28 8.96 21.57 -7.58
N LYS A 29 9.54 21.98 -8.72
CA LYS A 29 9.29 21.36 -10.01
C LYS A 29 10.13 20.11 -10.10
N ILE A 30 9.46 18.97 -10.17
CA ILE A 30 10.12 17.68 -10.32
C ILE A 30 9.95 17.22 -11.77
N TYR A 31 11.05 16.89 -12.43
CA TYR A 31 11.11 16.47 -13.82
C TYR A 31 11.23 14.95 -13.91
N ARG A 32 10.43 14.33 -14.79
CA ARG A 32 10.51 12.90 -15.09
C ARG A 32 11.26 12.73 -16.41
N CYS A 33 12.51 12.30 -16.35
CA CYS A 33 13.39 12.13 -17.50
C CYS A 33 13.42 10.67 -17.94
N THR A 34 13.27 10.42 -19.24
CA THR A 34 13.42 9.08 -19.82
C THR A 34 14.74 9.04 -20.58
N ASN A 35 15.59 8.05 -20.28
CA ASN A 35 16.86 7.86 -20.98
C ASN A 35 16.66 7.05 -22.28
N ALA A 36 17.69 7.01 -23.14
CA ALA A 36 17.65 6.31 -24.43
C ALA A 36 17.44 4.78 -24.32
N SER A 37 17.65 4.22 -23.12
CA SER A 37 17.41 2.80 -22.82
C SER A 37 16.00 2.55 -22.26
N GLY A 38 15.13 3.56 -22.22
CA GLY A 38 13.76 3.49 -21.69
C GLY A 38 13.67 3.55 -20.15
N GLY A 39 14.78 3.76 -19.46
CA GLY A 39 14.83 3.95 -18.01
C GLY A 39 14.34 5.34 -17.60
N VAL A 40 13.51 5.40 -16.57
CA VAL A 40 12.92 6.66 -16.09
C VAL A 40 13.58 7.10 -14.80
N THR A 41 14.12 8.32 -14.78
CA THR A 41 14.75 8.96 -13.63
C THR A 41 13.99 10.23 -13.24
N ILE A 42 13.82 10.45 -11.94
CA ILE A 42 13.18 11.66 -11.39
C ILE A 42 14.30 12.62 -10.97
N SER A 43 14.26 13.86 -11.46
CA SER A 43 15.28 14.89 -11.17
C SER A 43 14.63 16.22 -10.83
N ASP A 44 15.27 16.98 -9.94
CA ASP A 44 14.88 18.36 -9.62
C ASP A 44 15.45 19.37 -10.64
N THR A 45 16.26 18.89 -11.59
CA THR A 45 16.77 19.68 -12.72
C THR A 45 16.10 19.26 -14.03
N PRO A 46 15.92 20.18 -14.99
CA PRO A 46 15.37 19.86 -16.30
C PRO A 46 16.18 18.75 -17.01
N CYS A 47 15.49 17.88 -17.74
CA CYS A 47 16.12 16.77 -18.46
C CYS A 47 17.04 17.30 -19.57
N THR A 48 18.32 16.93 -19.52
CA THR A 48 19.29 17.19 -20.59
C THR A 48 18.94 16.33 -21.81
N GLY A 49 18.20 16.90 -22.77
CA GLY A 49 17.82 16.22 -24.01
C GLY A 49 16.34 16.25 -24.38
N GLY A 50 15.49 16.99 -23.65
CA GLY A 50 14.12 17.30 -24.08
C GLY A 50 13.10 16.15 -23.95
N GLN A 51 13.51 14.96 -23.52
CA GLN A 51 12.62 13.81 -23.27
C GLN A 51 12.26 13.73 -21.77
N GLY A 52 11.34 14.60 -21.34
CA GLY A 52 10.76 14.53 -20.01
C GLY A 52 9.59 15.48 -19.80
N GLY A 53 8.59 15.04 -19.03
CA GLY A 53 7.41 15.84 -18.66
C GLY A 53 7.59 16.48 -17.29
N GLU A 54 7.17 17.74 -17.15
CA GLU A 54 7.12 18.47 -15.87
C GLU A 54 5.93 17.96 -15.04
N ILE A 55 6.18 17.54 -13.80
CA ILE A 55 5.12 17.17 -12.85
C ILE A 55 5.03 18.30 -11.83
N ALA A 56 3.97 19.11 -11.91
CA ALA A 56 3.68 20.11 -10.89
C ALA A 56 3.06 19.44 -9.66
N VAL A 57 3.85 19.27 -8.60
CA VAL A 57 3.34 18.77 -7.32
C VAL A 57 2.78 19.95 -6.52
N LYS A 58 1.46 19.98 -6.34
CA LYS A 58 0.78 20.99 -5.52
C LYS A 58 0.91 20.56 -4.04
N PRO A 59 1.44 21.39 -3.13
CA PRO A 59 1.54 21.00 -1.73
C PRO A 59 0.16 21.05 -1.08
N SER A 60 -0.41 19.88 -0.77
CA SER A 60 -1.60 19.78 0.08
C SER A 60 -1.18 20.08 1.52
N GLY A 61 -1.61 21.23 2.04
CA GLY A 61 -1.46 21.58 3.45
C GLY A 61 -2.24 20.59 4.32
N GLY A 62 -1.52 19.88 5.19
CA GLY A 62 -2.10 18.95 6.15
C GLY A 62 -0.99 18.23 6.91
N ALA A 63 -1.06 18.30 8.23
CA ALA A 63 -0.15 17.74 9.23
C ALA A 63 0.63 16.50 8.80
N GLY A 64 1.94 16.55 9.07
CA GLY A 64 2.94 15.57 8.65
C GLY A 64 2.52 14.12 8.87
N SER A 65 2.37 13.40 7.77
CA SER A 65 2.75 11.99 7.74
C SER A 65 4.26 11.96 7.44
N PRO A 66 5.08 11.21 8.19
CA PRO A 66 6.46 11.00 7.79
C PRO A 66 6.47 10.46 6.35
N PRO A 67 7.49 10.81 5.52
CA PRO A 67 7.61 10.23 4.19
C PRO A 67 7.50 8.70 4.33
N PRO A 68 6.77 8.01 3.44
CA PRO A 68 6.87 6.56 3.41
C PRO A 68 8.36 6.25 3.34
N LYS A 69 8.88 5.54 4.34
CA LYS A 69 10.25 5.03 4.29
C LYS A 69 10.30 4.23 3.00
N VAL A 70 10.93 4.80 1.97
CA VAL A 70 11.35 4.04 0.82
C VAL A 70 12.47 3.20 1.38
N ASP A 71 12.13 1.98 1.81
CA ASP A 71 13.13 0.99 2.15
C ASP A 71 14.10 0.95 0.96
N PRO A 72 15.43 1.08 1.20
CA PRO A 72 16.39 0.96 0.12
C PRO A 72 16.09 -0.34 -0.60
N GLN A 73 15.73 -0.23 -1.88
CA GLN A 73 15.35 -1.36 -2.71
C GLN A 73 16.45 -2.40 -2.60
N LYS A 74 16.15 -3.45 -1.83
CA LYS A 74 17.09 -4.50 -1.49
C LYS A 74 17.22 -5.36 -2.72
N ASP A 75 18.12 -5.00 -3.63
CA ASP A 75 18.51 -5.79 -4.81
C ASP A 75 19.20 -7.11 -4.43
N SER A 76 19.19 -7.48 -3.15
CA SER A 76 19.46 -8.83 -2.68
C SER A 76 18.15 -9.57 -2.47
N GLN A 77 17.54 -10.02 -3.57
CA GLN A 77 16.67 -11.19 -3.47
C GLN A 77 17.53 -12.31 -2.86
N PRO A 78 17.16 -12.87 -1.70
CA PRO A 78 17.96 -13.95 -1.11
C PRO A 78 18.00 -15.09 -2.12
N ARG A 79 19.19 -15.64 -2.42
CA ARG A 79 19.36 -16.73 -3.40
C ARG A 79 18.31 -17.85 -3.23
N GLY A 80 17.94 -18.15 -1.99
CA GLY A 80 16.90 -19.14 -1.66
C GLY A 80 15.47 -18.80 -2.15
N ALA A 81 15.15 -17.55 -2.45
CA ALA A 81 13.84 -17.19 -3.03
C ALA A 81 13.72 -17.63 -4.49
N MET A 82 14.81 -17.55 -5.26
CA MET A 82 14.84 -18.07 -6.64
C MET A 82 14.83 -19.60 -6.64
N ASP A 83 15.59 -20.24 -5.75
CA ASP A 83 15.60 -21.70 -5.61
C ASP A 83 14.21 -22.24 -5.26
N LYS A 84 13.51 -21.56 -4.34
CA LYS A 84 12.13 -21.91 -3.99
C LYS A 84 11.18 -21.77 -5.18
N ARG A 85 11.29 -20.67 -5.94
CA ARG A 85 10.46 -20.42 -7.12
C ARG A 85 10.72 -21.44 -8.23
N LEU A 86 11.97 -21.88 -8.39
CA LEU A 86 12.34 -22.93 -9.32
C LEU A 86 11.77 -24.29 -8.89
N ALA A 87 11.84 -24.61 -7.59
CA ALA A 87 11.25 -25.84 -7.06
C ALA A 87 9.71 -25.85 -7.20
N GLU A 88 9.05 -24.72 -6.94
CA GLU A 88 7.61 -24.56 -7.18
C GLU A 88 7.27 -24.72 -8.68
N TYR A 89 8.08 -24.12 -9.56
CA TYR A 89 7.95 -24.28 -11.01
C TYR A 89 8.08 -25.76 -11.42
N GLU A 90 9.07 -26.48 -10.92
CA GLU A 90 9.29 -27.90 -11.20
C GLU A 90 8.20 -28.82 -10.67
N ALA A 91 7.60 -28.47 -9.53
CA ALA A 91 6.44 -29.16 -8.97
C ALA A 91 5.19 -29.00 -9.86
N MET A 92 5.06 -27.87 -10.55
CA MET A 92 3.96 -27.59 -11.48
C MET A 92 4.13 -28.24 -12.85
N LEU A 93 5.36 -28.65 -13.22
CA LEU A 93 5.59 -29.37 -14.47
C LEU A 93 4.99 -30.78 -14.42
N SER A 94 4.39 -31.21 -15.54
CA SER A 94 4.03 -32.62 -15.72
C SER A 94 5.29 -33.50 -15.75
N PRO A 95 5.18 -34.81 -15.46
CA PRO A 95 6.29 -35.74 -15.62
C PRO A 95 6.91 -35.72 -17.03
N GLU A 96 6.09 -35.53 -18.05
CA GLU A 96 6.52 -35.38 -19.45
C GLU A 96 7.35 -34.12 -19.65
N CYS A 97 6.91 -33.00 -19.07
CA CYS A 97 7.64 -31.74 -19.18
C CYS A 97 8.96 -31.75 -18.40
N ARG A 98 9.03 -32.45 -17.27
CA ARG A 98 10.31 -32.68 -16.58
C ARG A 98 11.28 -33.47 -17.44
N ARG A 99 10.82 -34.52 -18.14
CA ARG A 99 11.66 -35.29 -19.08
C ARG A 99 12.09 -34.45 -20.28
N ALA A 100 11.18 -33.67 -20.87
CA ALA A 100 11.49 -32.78 -21.99
C ALA A 100 12.54 -31.72 -21.59
N ARG A 101 12.42 -31.14 -20.39
CA ARG A 101 13.41 -30.21 -19.83
C ARG A 101 14.78 -30.85 -19.68
N GLN A 102 14.85 -32.04 -19.06
CA GLN A 102 16.12 -32.75 -18.87
C GLN A 102 16.78 -33.09 -20.20
N ALA A 103 16.01 -33.55 -21.20
CA ALA A 103 16.50 -33.82 -22.54
C ALA A 103 16.99 -32.54 -23.25
N PHE A 104 16.27 -31.43 -23.06
CA PHE A 104 16.65 -30.13 -23.60
C PHE A 104 17.95 -29.60 -22.97
N GLU A 105 18.06 -29.63 -21.64
CA GLU A 105 19.27 -29.22 -20.91
C GLU A 105 20.47 -30.09 -21.25
N ALA A 106 20.29 -31.41 -21.37
CA ALA A 106 21.36 -32.33 -21.78
C ALA A 106 21.88 -31.97 -23.18
N LYS A 107 20.97 -31.76 -24.14
CA LYS A 107 21.33 -31.44 -25.52
C LYS A 107 21.90 -30.02 -25.66
N ALA A 108 21.48 -29.08 -24.82
CA ALA A 108 22.03 -27.74 -24.79
C ALA A 108 23.50 -27.72 -24.34
N ARG A 109 23.87 -28.60 -23.41
CA ARG A 109 25.28 -28.78 -22.99
C ARG A 109 26.15 -29.29 -24.14
N GLU A 110 25.61 -30.16 -25.00
CA GLU A 110 26.32 -30.66 -26.19
C GLU A 110 26.47 -29.60 -27.29
N LYS A 111 25.48 -28.71 -27.42
CA LYS A 111 25.37 -27.71 -28.51
C LYS A 111 25.93 -26.33 -28.18
N GLY A 112 26.55 -26.16 -27.01
CA GLY A 112 27.16 -24.89 -26.60
C GLY A 112 26.17 -23.87 -26.01
N GLY A 113 24.96 -24.29 -25.63
CA GLY A 113 23.99 -23.45 -24.94
C GLY A 113 22.54 -23.72 -25.33
N MET A 114 21.62 -23.14 -24.55
CA MET A 114 20.17 -23.23 -24.81
C MET A 114 19.77 -22.45 -26.07
N ASP A 115 20.39 -21.29 -26.30
CA ASP A 115 20.02 -20.39 -27.41
C ASP A 115 20.26 -21.03 -28.78
N GLU A 116 21.37 -21.74 -28.95
CA GLU A 116 21.68 -22.42 -30.20
C GLU A 116 20.71 -23.59 -30.44
N LEU A 117 20.35 -24.30 -29.38
CA LEU A 117 19.38 -25.39 -29.45
C LEU A 117 17.96 -24.91 -29.80
N MET A 118 17.57 -23.71 -29.36
CA MET A 118 16.30 -23.09 -29.70
C MET A 118 16.23 -22.70 -31.18
N LYS A 119 17.31 -22.12 -31.74
CA LYS A 119 17.37 -21.72 -33.16
C LYS A 119 17.24 -22.90 -34.13
N GLU A 120 17.76 -24.07 -33.76
CA GLU A 120 17.68 -25.28 -34.59
C GLU A 120 16.24 -25.80 -34.76
N GLY A 121 15.26 -25.32 -33.97
CA GLY A 121 13.85 -25.70 -34.10
C GLY A 121 13.57 -27.19 -33.98
N ASN A 122 14.44 -27.90 -33.24
CA ASN A 122 14.38 -29.35 -33.13
C ASN A 122 13.15 -29.83 -32.31
N PRO A 123 12.72 -31.09 -32.44
CA PRO A 123 11.54 -31.59 -31.72
C PRO A 123 11.61 -31.45 -30.19
N ILE A 124 12.81 -31.48 -29.62
CA ILE A 124 13.03 -31.34 -28.17
C ILE A 124 12.80 -29.89 -27.73
N SER A 125 13.26 -28.90 -28.51
CA SER A 125 12.99 -27.47 -28.23
C SER A 125 11.50 -27.17 -28.34
N LYS A 126 10.81 -27.68 -29.37
CA LYS A 126 9.35 -27.52 -29.52
C LYS A 126 8.56 -28.17 -28.36
N ALA A 127 8.97 -29.36 -27.92
CA ALA A 127 8.35 -30.02 -26.77
C ALA A 127 8.57 -29.22 -25.47
N TRP A 128 9.77 -28.64 -25.31
CA TRP A 128 10.09 -27.79 -24.17
C TRP A 128 9.29 -26.47 -24.19
N GLU A 129 9.13 -25.82 -25.34
CA GLU A 129 8.30 -24.62 -25.50
C GLU A 129 6.83 -24.88 -25.13
N ALA A 130 6.26 -25.98 -25.62
CA ALA A 130 4.90 -26.38 -25.27
C ALA A 130 4.73 -26.59 -23.75
N CYS A 131 5.74 -27.18 -23.12
CA CYS A 131 5.79 -27.36 -21.67
C CYS A 131 5.92 -26.04 -20.90
N GLN A 132 6.73 -25.09 -21.39
CA GLN A 132 6.82 -23.76 -20.76
C GLN A 132 5.50 -23.01 -20.82
N PHE A 133 4.78 -23.08 -21.95
CA PHE A 133 3.48 -22.45 -22.09
C PHE A 133 2.46 -23.05 -21.10
N ALA A 134 2.37 -24.38 -21.05
CA ALA A 134 1.47 -25.08 -20.12
C ALA A 134 1.80 -24.76 -18.65
N ALA A 135 3.09 -24.69 -18.30
CA ALA A 135 3.53 -24.32 -16.95
C ALA A 135 3.14 -22.87 -16.61
N THR A 136 3.34 -21.95 -17.54
CA THR A 136 2.99 -20.53 -17.36
C THR A 136 1.49 -20.35 -17.19
N GLU A 137 0.67 -21.07 -17.96
CA GLU A 137 -0.79 -21.07 -17.81
C GLU A 137 -1.21 -21.64 -16.45
N ALA A 138 -0.60 -22.74 -16.00
CA ALA A 138 -0.87 -23.34 -14.69
C ALA A 138 -0.52 -22.38 -13.55
N ILE A 139 0.64 -21.72 -13.62
CA ILE A 139 1.07 -20.68 -12.66
C ILE A 139 0.08 -19.52 -12.67
N GLY A 140 -0.35 -19.06 -13.84
CA GLY A 140 -1.35 -18.01 -13.98
C GLY A 140 -2.67 -18.36 -13.26
N LYS A 141 -3.17 -19.59 -13.47
CA LYS A 141 -4.38 -20.09 -12.79
C LYS A 141 -4.20 -20.19 -11.28
N GLN A 142 -3.03 -20.65 -10.83
CA GLN A 142 -2.73 -20.79 -9.41
C GLN A 142 -2.66 -19.41 -8.73
N ASN A 143 -1.93 -18.46 -9.32
CA ASN A 143 -1.84 -17.08 -8.85
C ASN A 143 -3.22 -16.40 -8.80
N ALA A 144 -4.09 -16.66 -9.79
CA ALA A 144 -5.46 -16.14 -9.78
C ALA A 144 -6.27 -16.68 -8.59
N LYS A 145 -6.18 -17.99 -8.32
CA LYS A 145 -6.83 -18.61 -7.14
C LYS A 145 -6.28 -18.07 -5.83
N ASP A 146 -4.97 -17.90 -5.73
CA ASP A 146 -4.34 -17.39 -4.51
C ASP A 146 -4.68 -15.92 -4.27
N ARG A 147 -4.79 -15.12 -5.33
CA ARG A 147 -5.32 -13.75 -5.26
C ARG A 147 -6.78 -13.73 -4.81
N GLU A 148 -7.64 -14.58 -5.36
CA GLU A 148 -9.04 -14.68 -4.95
C GLU A 148 -9.18 -15.04 -3.47
N LYS A 149 -8.38 -16.00 -2.99
CA LYS A 149 -8.33 -16.37 -1.56
C LYS A 149 -7.86 -15.20 -0.70
N ALA A 150 -6.79 -14.51 -1.09
CA ALA A 150 -6.28 -13.36 -0.34
C ALA A 150 -7.32 -12.23 -0.26
N GLU A 151 -8.01 -11.93 -1.36
CA GLU A 151 -9.10 -10.95 -1.39
C GLU A 151 -10.29 -11.39 -0.52
N ALA A 152 -10.63 -12.69 -0.51
CA ALA A 152 -11.69 -13.22 0.34
C ALA A 152 -11.33 -13.16 1.83
N GLU A 153 -10.10 -13.46 2.21
CA GLU A 153 -9.60 -13.33 3.57
C GLU A 153 -9.57 -11.87 4.02
N GLU A 154 -9.14 -10.95 3.15
CA GLU A 154 -9.16 -9.52 3.46
C GLU A 154 -10.59 -9.00 3.67
N ARG A 155 -11.57 -9.44 2.85
CA ARG A 155 -12.98 -9.11 3.04
C ARG A 155 -13.47 -9.55 4.43
N LYS A 156 -13.18 -10.80 4.82
CA LYS A 156 -13.53 -11.33 6.14
C LYS A 156 -12.88 -10.52 7.26
N ARG A 157 -11.61 -10.13 7.10
CA ARG A 157 -10.89 -9.32 8.10
C ARG A 157 -11.55 -7.95 8.27
N ARG A 158 -11.86 -7.25 7.17
CA ARG A 158 -12.54 -5.95 7.20
C ARG A 158 -13.94 -6.03 7.81
N GLU A 159 -14.66 -7.13 7.57
CA GLU A 159 -15.96 -7.37 8.20
C GLU A 159 -15.83 -7.59 9.71
N GLN A 160 -14.85 -8.39 10.13
CA GLN A 160 -14.55 -8.58 11.56
C GLN A 160 -14.14 -7.29 12.25
N GLU A 161 -13.31 -6.46 11.60
CA GLU A 161 -12.93 -5.13 12.08
C GLU A 161 -14.15 -4.22 12.26
N LYS A 162 -15.09 -4.20 11.29
CA LYS A 162 -16.33 -3.43 11.40
C LYS A 162 -17.21 -3.90 12.56
N ILE A 163 -17.37 -5.21 12.72
CA ILE A 163 -18.14 -5.79 13.84
C ILE A 163 -17.47 -5.44 15.17
N ALA A 164 -16.15 -5.54 15.27
CA ALA A 164 -15.41 -5.18 16.47
C ALA A 164 -15.55 -3.69 16.80
N GLN A 165 -15.46 -2.82 15.78
CA GLN A 165 -15.67 -1.39 15.93
C GLN A 165 -17.09 -1.09 16.43
N GLN A 166 -18.12 -1.63 15.78
CA GLN A 166 -19.51 -1.44 16.20
C GLN A 166 -19.74 -1.89 17.64
N LYS A 167 -19.18 -3.04 18.05
CA LYS A 167 -19.25 -3.52 19.44
C LYS A 167 -18.57 -2.53 20.41
N SER A 168 -17.42 -1.97 20.05
CA SER A 168 -16.73 -1.00 20.89
C SER A 168 -17.49 0.33 21.02
N GLU A 169 -18.14 0.78 19.94
CA GLU A 169 -19.00 1.97 19.95
C GLU A 169 -20.22 1.75 20.83
N CYS A 170 -20.87 0.59 20.70
CA CYS A 170 -21.99 0.18 21.55
C CYS A 170 -21.60 0.10 23.03
N ALA A 171 -20.46 -0.52 23.34
CA ALA A 171 -19.95 -0.58 24.71
C ALA A 171 -19.67 0.83 25.29
N THR A 172 -19.16 1.75 24.47
CA THR A 172 -18.91 3.14 24.88
C THR A 172 -20.21 3.89 25.15
N LYS A 173 -21.21 3.77 24.25
CA LYS A 173 -22.55 4.36 24.46
C LYS A 173 -23.22 3.83 25.71
N GLN A 174 -23.18 2.51 25.92
CA GLN A 174 -23.70 1.87 27.12
C GLN A 174 -23.06 2.44 28.40
N ARG A 175 -21.73 2.58 28.43
CA ARG A 175 -21.02 3.18 29.57
C ARG A 175 -21.47 4.62 29.86
N VAL A 176 -21.65 5.43 28.83
CA VAL A 176 -22.14 6.82 28.98
C VAL A 176 -23.56 6.85 29.53
N LEU A 177 -24.43 5.97 29.03
CA LEU A 177 -25.80 5.83 29.54
C LEU A 177 -25.80 5.44 31.02
N ASP A 178 -25.01 4.44 31.39
CA ASP A 178 -24.92 3.96 32.77
C ASP A 178 -24.37 5.02 33.73
N GLU A 179 -23.39 5.84 33.31
CA GLU A 179 -22.84 6.93 34.12
C GLU A 179 -23.86 8.07 34.33
N ARG A 180 -24.66 8.39 33.30
CA ARG A 180 -25.58 9.53 33.32
C ARG A 180 -26.95 9.18 33.91
N ARG A 181 -27.38 7.92 33.83
CA ARG A 181 -28.70 7.46 34.29
C ARG A 181 -29.02 7.86 35.75
N PRO A 182 -28.10 7.76 36.73
CA PRO A 182 -28.36 8.21 38.10
C PRO A 182 -28.60 9.73 38.25
N ARG A 183 -28.10 10.53 37.29
CA ARG A 183 -28.20 11.99 37.30
C ARG A 183 -29.37 12.52 36.45
N LEU A 184 -30.17 11.65 35.84
CA LEU A 184 -31.26 12.03 34.93
C LEU A 184 -32.25 13.02 35.55
N ALA A 185 -32.57 12.86 36.84
CA ALA A 185 -33.48 13.75 37.56
C ALA A 185 -32.94 15.19 37.72
N GLN A 186 -31.62 15.38 37.61
CA GLN A 186 -30.95 16.69 37.74
C GLN A 186 -30.70 17.37 36.38
N LEU A 187 -30.98 16.68 35.27
CA LEU A 187 -30.79 17.20 33.92
C LEU A 187 -31.95 18.10 33.47
N SER A 188 -31.65 19.03 32.56
CA SER A 188 -32.68 19.84 31.90
C SER A 188 -33.64 18.96 31.09
N GLU A 189 -34.82 19.47 30.73
CA GLU A 189 -35.76 18.74 29.87
C GLU A 189 -35.17 18.43 28.49
N SER A 190 -34.44 19.39 27.92
CA SER A 190 -33.67 19.23 26.68
C SER A 190 -32.69 18.06 26.75
N ASP A 191 -31.88 18.00 27.80
CA ASP A 191 -30.88 16.94 27.96
C ASP A 191 -31.53 15.58 28.20
N ARG A 192 -32.66 15.53 28.92
CA ARG A 192 -33.46 14.30 29.09
C ARG A 192 -34.07 13.83 27.77
N ALA A 193 -34.46 14.74 26.87
CA ALA A 193 -34.90 14.38 25.53
C ALA A 193 -33.74 13.82 24.69
N ALA A 194 -32.57 14.46 24.71
CA ALA A 194 -31.38 13.97 24.02
C ALA A 194 -30.93 12.58 24.54
N PHE A 195 -30.99 12.37 25.86
CA PHE A 195 -30.67 11.08 26.46
C PHE A 195 -31.58 9.95 25.96
N ARG A 196 -32.89 10.20 25.84
CA ARG A 196 -33.85 9.24 25.28
C ARG A 196 -33.56 8.88 23.83
N VAL A 197 -33.09 9.83 23.02
CA VAL A 197 -32.66 9.56 21.64
C VAL A 197 -31.46 8.62 21.62
N VAL A 198 -30.48 8.83 22.51
CA VAL A 198 -29.31 7.93 22.62
C VAL A 198 -29.70 6.54 23.12
N GLU A 199 -30.62 6.43 24.10
CA GLU A 199 -31.15 5.13 24.55
C GLU A 199 -31.88 4.39 23.42
N GLN A 200 -32.70 5.09 22.63
CA GLN A 200 -33.40 4.50 21.49
C GLN A 200 -32.43 4.06 20.39
N ASP A 201 -31.45 4.91 20.04
CA ASP A 201 -30.38 4.58 19.08
C ASP A 201 -29.61 3.33 19.51
N MET A 202 -29.24 3.24 20.79
CA MET A 202 -28.55 2.08 21.33
C MET A 202 -29.44 0.82 21.33
N ALA A 203 -30.73 0.95 21.62
CA ALA A 203 -31.67 -0.17 21.56
C ALA A 203 -31.86 -0.74 20.14
N ILE A 204 -31.71 0.10 19.10
CA ILE A 204 -31.81 -0.30 17.69
C ILE A 204 -30.49 -0.87 17.17
N ASN A 205 -29.37 -0.19 17.45
CA ASN A 205 -28.08 -0.44 16.79
C ASN A 205 -27.14 -1.36 17.56
N CYS A 206 -27.45 -1.69 18.82
CA CYS A 206 -26.57 -2.46 19.72
C CYS A 206 -27.21 -3.70 20.35
N ARG A 207 -28.37 -4.14 19.85
CA ARG A 207 -29.03 -5.40 20.26
C ARG A 207 -28.73 -6.57 19.34
#